data_AF-A0A7W1H7X9-F1
#
_entry.id   AF-A0A7W1H7X9-F1
#
_cell.length_a   1.000
_cell.length_b   1.000
_cell.length_c   1.000
_cell.angle_alpha   90.00
_cell.angle_beta   90.00
_cell.angle_gamma   90.00
#
_symmetry.space_group_name_H-M   'P 1'
#
loop_
_entity.id
_entity.type
_entity.pdbx_description
1 polymer ?
#
loop_
_entity_poly.entity_id
_entity_poly.type
_entity_poly.pdbx_seq_one_letter_code
_entity_poly.pdbx_strand_id
1 'polypeptide(L)'
;MKRSSNIPARIVLMASLLLGACGVGPTEEDINNSLEQALQSANGNWTGTSTNPSGALTLSFSLNQAANGSLTGSGTMKETSAPSAVPITIAGTFQRPVLTLTFSGMVYEGTAVQGTFQGNYTTIGGVLSNLQLTGTGYSKTVVVLLQEQ
;
A
#
# COMPACT_ATOMS: atom_id res chain seq x y z
N MET A 1 -74.94 22.27 -31.57
CA MET A 1 -74.80 21.80 -32.96
C MET A 1 -73.32 21.55 -33.25
N LYS A 2 -73.01 20.49 -34.03
CA LYS A 2 -71.71 19.80 -34.31
C LYS A 2 -71.27 18.81 -33.20
N ARG A 3 -71.67 17.52 -33.23
CA ARG A 3 -71.31 16.35 -34.09
C ARG A 3 -69.88 15.79 -33.87
N SER A 4 -69.84 14.78 -32.99
CA SER A 4 -69.18 13.44 -33.06
C SER A 4 -68.12 13.12 -34.12
N SER A 5 -67.00 12.51 -33.68
CA SER A 5 -66.39 11.25 -34.19
C SER A 5 -65.31 10.80 -33.16
N ASN A 6 -65.43 9.73 -32.34
CA ASN A 6 -65.25 8.27 -32.57
C ASN A 6 -63.98 7.96 -33.41
N ILE A 7 -63.02 7.07 -33.08
CA ILE A 7 -63.05 5.63 -32.67
C ILE A 7 -61.64 5.21 -32.03
N PRO A 8 -61.32 3.93 -31.66
CA PRO A 8 -61.31 3.35 -30.31
C PRO A 8 -59.94 2.84 -29.78
N ALA A 9 -59.94 2.39 -28.51
CA ALA A 9 -58.91 1.54 -27.92
C ALA A 9 -58.87 0.13 -28.56
N ARG A 10 -57.67 -0.40 -28.86
CA ARG A 10 -57.30 -1.82 -28.65
C ARG A 10 -55.80 -2.08 -28.84
N ILE A 11 -55.28 -2.72 -27.80
CA ILE A 11 -53.96 -3.33 -27.63
C ILE A 11 -53.66 -4.33 -28.74
N VAL A 12 -52.47 -4.24 -29.36
CA VAL A 12 -51.74 -5.39 -29.89
C VAL A 12 -50.28 -5.28 -29.45
N LEU A 13 -49.93 -6.19 -28.57
CA LEU A 13 -48.60 -6.55 -28.10
C LEU A 13 -47.79 -7.12 -29.28
N MET A 14 -46.66 -6.53 -29.64
CA MET A 14 -45.60 -7.24 -30.37
C MET A 14 -44.25 -6.90 -29.77
N ALA A 15 -43.76 -7.88 -29.01
CA ALA A 15 -42.39 -8.02 -28.56
C ALA A 15 -41.45 -8.28 -29.74
N SER A 16 -40.26 -7.66 -29.71
CA SER A 16 -39.01 -8.14 -30.30
C SER A 16 -37.91 -7.15 -29.87
N LEU A 17 -37.31 -7.33 -28.68
CA LEU A 17 -36.00 -7.97 -28.50
C LEU A 17 -34.90 -7.41 -29.41
N LEU A 18 -34.24 -6.35 -28.94
CA LEU A 18 -32.81 -6.16 -29.16
C LEU A 18 -32.18 -5.80 -27.80
N LEU A 19 -31.57 -6.83 -27.21
CA LEU A 19 -30.75 -6.77 -26.00
C LEU A 19 -29.52 -5.89 -26.28
N GLY A 20 -29.61 -4.61 -25.91
CA GLY A 20 -28.43 -3.77 -25.72
C GLY A 20 -27.87 -4.06 -24.33
N ALA A 21 -26.69 -4.67 -24.28
CA ALA A 21 -25.99 -5.06 -23.07
C ALA A 21 -25.98 -3.94 -22.01
N CYS A 22 -26.76 -4.14 -20.94
CA CYS A 22 -26.45 -3.53 -19.65
C CYS A 22 -25.13 -4.17 -19.21
N GLY A 23 -24.00 -3.47 -19.43
CA GLY A 23 -22.78 -3.76 -18.71
C GLY A 23 -23.09 -3.57 -17.24
N VAL A 24 -23.31 -4.67 -16.53
CA VAL A 24 -23.44 -4.67 -15.08
C VAL A 24 -22.17 -4.02 -14.51
N GLY A 25 -22.33 -2.97 -13.71
CA GLY A 25 -21.23 -2.39 -12.96
C GLY A 25 -20.61 -3.45 -12.02
N PRO A 26 -19.47 -3.16 -11.39
CA PRO A 26 -18.88 -4.07 -10.41
C PRO A 26 -19.94 -4.46 -9.39
N THR A 27 -20.07 -5.75 -9.12
CA THR A 27 -21.02 -6.24 -8.14
C THR A 27 -20.61 -5.76 -6.75
N GLU A 28 -21.53 -5.79 -5.79
CA GLU A 28 -21.23 -5.47 -4.40
C GLU A 28 -20.10 -6.36 -3.84
N GLU A 29 -20.04 -7.62 -4.29
CA GLU A 29 -18.97 -8.56 -3.98
C GLU A 29 -17.62 -8.13 -4.58
N ASP A 30 -17.60 -7.67 -5.84
CA ASP A 30 -16.39 -7.14 -6.47
C ASP A 30 -15.84 -5.91 -5.74
N ILE A 31 -16.75 -5.02 -5.30
CA ILE A 31 -16.39 -3.81 -4.54
C ILE A 31 -15.81 -4.20 -3.18
N ASN A 32 -16.46 -5.11 -2.45
CA ASN A 32 -15.98 -5.55 -1.14
C ASN A 32 -14.63 -6.26 -1.23
N ASN A 33 -14.45 -7.15 -2.22
CA ASN A 33 -13.17 -7.82 -2.46
C ASN A 33 -12.06 -6.82 -2.82
N SER A 34 -12.36 -5.80 -3.63
CA SER A 34 -11.39 -4.77 -3.99
C SER A 34 -10.99 -3.89 -2.80
N LEU A 35 -11.94 -3.56 -1.92
CA LEU A 35 -11.70 -2.79 -0.70
C LEU A 35 -10.91 -3.63 0.32
N GLU A 36 -11.25 -4.91 0.48
CA GLU A 36 -10.52 -5.83 1.35
C GLU A 36 -9.09 -6.07 0.85
N GLN A 37 -8.87 -6.17 -0.47
CA GLN A 37 -7.52 -6.27 -1.05
C GLN A 37 -6.73 -4.96 -0.91
N ALA A 38 -7.34 -3.80 -1.14
CA ALA A 38 -6.70 -2.51 -0.93
C ALA A 38 -6.33 -2.30 0.53
N LEU A 39 -7.21 -2.73 1.45
CA LEU A 39 -6.90 -2.75 2.86
C LEU A 39 -5.81 -3.79 3.18
N GLN A 40 -5.68 -4.91 2.49
CA GLN A 40 -4.69 -5.96 2.81
C GLN A 40 -3.34 -5.84 2.09
N SER A 41 -3.13 -4.76 1.34
CA SER A 41 -1.92 -4.57 0.55
C SER A 41 -0.94 -3.60 1.22
N ALA A 42 0.35 -3.91 1.16
CA ALA A 42 1.47 -3.02 1.45
C ALA A 42 2.19 -2.57 0.16
N ASN A 43 1.61 -2.86 -1.02
CA ASN A 43 2.14 -2.39 -2.30
C ASN A 43 2.20 -0.87 -2.37
N GLY A 44 3.21 -0.35 -3.06
CA GLY A 44 3.29 1.06 -3.42
C GLY A 44 4.51 1.74 -2.85
N ASN A 45 4.45 3.05 -2.76
CA ASN A 45 5.56 3.89 -2.30
C ASN A 45 5.46 4.10 -0.80
N TRP A 46 6.61 4.12 -0.16
CA TRP A 46 6.76 4.22 1.27
C TRP A 46 7.81 5.26 1.63
N THR A 47 7.52 6.02 2.67
CA THR A 47 8.50 6.87 3.34
C THR A 47 8.72 6.37 4.76
N GLY A 48 9.95 6.55 5.26
CA GLY A 48 10.30 6.25 6.63
C GLY A 48 10.99 7.44 7.26
N THR A 49 10.55 7.91 8.41
CA THR A 49 11.22 8.99 9.14
C THR A 49 11.54 8.54 10.56
N SER A 50 12.80 8.71 10.96
CA SER A 50 13.18 8.46 12.35
C SER A 50 12.61 9.55 13.25
N THR A 51 12.11 9.17 14.43
CA THR A 51 11.56 10.12 15.41
C THR A 51 12.60 10.61 16.43
N ASN A 52 13.84 10.10 16.37
CA ASN A 52 14.92 10.48 17.29
C ASN A 52 15.82 11.59 16.71
N PRO A 53 16.15 12.65 17.48
CA PRO A 53 16.92 13.79 16.98
C PRO A 53 18.42 13.51 16.77
N SER A 54 19.01 12.56 17.50
CA SER A 54 20.45 12.26 17.45
C SER A 54 20.85 11.19 16.43
N GLY A 55 19.92 10.79 15.56
CA GLY A 55 20.10 9.66 14.67
C GLY A 55 19.19 9.71 13.44
N ALA A 56 18.99 10.93 12.94
CA ALA A 56 17.97 11.23 11.95
C ALA A 56 18.26 10.55 10.61
N LEU A 57 17.38 9.64 10.20
CA LEU A 57 17.40 9.01 8.88
C LEU A 57 16.05 9.14 8.19
N THR A 58 16.09 9.13 6.87
CA THR A 58 14.93 9.03 6.00
C THR A 58 15.07 7.81 5.10
N LEU A 59 13.97 7.10 4.91
CA LEU A 59 13.83 6.01 3.94
C LEU A 59 12.84 6.46 2.86
N SER A 60 13.13 6.13 1.61
CA SER A 60 12.19 6.29 0.51
C SER A 60 12.32 5.06 -0.38
N PHE A 61 11.27 4.26 -0.46
CA PHE A 61 11.30 2.95 -1.12
C PHE A 61 9.95 2.57 -1.69
N SER A 62 9.94 1.56 -2.54
CA SER A 62 8.72 0.94 -3.04
C SER A 62 8.69 -0.54 -2.66
N LEU A 63 7.50 -1.03 -2.33
CA LEU A 63 7.23 -2.43 -2.06
C LEU A 63 6.32 -3.04 -3.13
N ASN A 64 6.65 -4.27 -3.50
CA ASN A 64 5.83 -5.17 -4.29
C ASN A 64 5.50 -6.39 -3.45
N GLN A 65 4.20 -6.63 -3.27
CA GLN A 65 3.62 -7.73 -2.52
C GLN A 65 3.11 -8.81 -3.46
N ALA A 66 3.66 -10.01 -3.32
CA ALA A 66 3.16 -11.21 -3.96
C ALA A 66 1.90 -11.73 -3.26
N ALA A 67 1.13 -12.57 -3.95
CA ALA A 67 -0.12 -13.14 -3.43
C ALA A 67 0.05 -13.97 -2.13
N ASN A 68 1.25 -14.48 -1.85
CA ASN A 68 1.57 -15.20 -0.62
C ASN A 68 1.94 -14.27 0.56
N GLY A 69 1.84 -12.95 0.39
CA GLY A 69 2.20 -11.96 1.40
C GLY A 69 3.70 -11.65 1.47
N SER A 70 4.54 -12.22 0.60
CA SER A 70 5.96 -11.86 0.51
C SER A 70 6.12 -10.46 -0.09
N LEU A 71 7.02 -9.69 0.51
CA LEU A 71 7.39 -8.35 0.05
C LEU A 71 8.80 -8.35 -0.52
N THR A 72 8.94 -7.68 -1.65
CA THR A 72 10.24 -7.28 -2.21
C THR A 72 10.22 -5.80 -2.50
N GLY A 73 11.36 -5.15 -2.44
CA GLY A 73 11.42 -3.71 -2.68
C GLY A 73 12.82 -3.19 -2.87
N SER A 74 12.87 -1.93 -3.28
CA SER A 74 14.11 -1.18 -3.43
C SER A 74 13.85 0.29 -3.14
N GLY A 75 14.88 1.00 -2.74
CA GLY A 75 14.79 2.43 -2.51
C GLY A 75 16.11 3.02 -2.10
N THR A 76 16.03 4.05 -1.28
CA THR A 76 17.18 4.74 -0.73
C THR A 76 17.02 5.01 0.76
N MET A 77 18.15 5.11 1.44
CA MET A 77 18.28 5.58 2.80
C MET A 77 19.17 6.80 2.82
N LYS A 78 18.83 7.82 3.61
CA LYS A 78 19.65 9.01 3.81
C LYS A 78 19.72 9.34 5.28
N GLU A 79 20.92 9.38 5.85
CA GLU A 79 21.14 10.04 7.13
C GLU A 79 21.14 11.56 6.94
N THR A 80 20.60 12.31 7.90
CA THR A 80 20.55 13.77 7.84
C THR A 80 21.93 14.40 7.72
N SER A 81 22.95 13.79 8.35
CA SER A 81 24.35 14.24 8.27
C SER A 81 25.06 13.79 6.99
N ALA A 82 24.50 12.82 6.25
CA ALA A 82 25.15 12.29 5.06
C ALA A 82 24.89 13.18 3.83
N PRO A 83 25.90 13.36 2.97
CA PRO A 83 25.78 14.21 1.78
C PRO A 83 24.87 13.62 0.70
N SER A 84 24.64 12.30 0.72
CA SER A 84 23.89 11.60 -0.33
C SER A 84 23.12 10.42 0.25
N ALA A 85 22.06 10.03 -0.44
CA ALA A 85 21.31 8.83 -0.12
C ALA A 85 22.03 7.60 -0.67
N VAL A 86 21.97 6.49 0.06
CA VAL A 86 22.51 5.18 -0.34
C VAL A 86 21.40 4.26 -0.81
N PRO A 87 21.62 3.45 -1.86
CA PRO A 87 20.63 2.49 -2.32
C PRO A 87 20.42 1.39 -1.29
N ILE A 88 19.17 0.93 -1.16
CA ILE A 88 18.81 -0.18 -0.27
C ILE A 88 17.90 -1.17 -1.01
N THR A 89 17.96 -2.42 -0.59
CA THR A 89 17.02 -3.46 -1.01
C THR A 89 16.19 -3.91 0.18
N ILE A 90 14.94 -4.28 -0.07
CA ILE A 90 13.98 -4.67 0.95
C ILE A 90 13.44 -6.06 0.65
N ALA A 91 13.38 -6.89 1.68
CA ALA A 91 12.65 -8.15 1.69
C ALA A 91 11.81 -8.23 2.95
N GLY A 92 10.65 -8.89 2.89
CA GLY A 92 9.78 -8.95 4.07
C GLY A 92 8.51 -9.75 3.85
N THR A 93 7.58 -9.57 4.78
CA THR A 93 6.22 -10.10 4.67
C THR A 93 5.22 -9.09 5.17
N PHE A 94 4.03 -9.12 4.57
CA PHE A 94 2.85 -8.46 5.10
C PHE A 94 1.73 -9.48 5.29
N GLN A 95 1.34 -9.63 6.55
CA GLN A 95 0.20 -10.44 6.97
C GLN A 95 -0.58 -9.58 7.96
N ARG A 96 -1.56 -8.82 7.44
CA ARG A 96 -2.28 -7.80 8.22
C ARG A 96 -2.68 -8.33 9.61
N PRO A 97 -2.40 -7.57 10.68
CA PRO A 97 -1.81 -6.22 10.71
C PRO A 97 -0.29 -6.17 10.75
N VAL A 98 0.41 -7.30 10.67
CA VAL A 98 1.85 -7.39 10.91
C VAL A 98 2.65 -7.14 9.63
N LEU A 99 3.52 -6.13 9.68
CA LEU A 99 4.54 -5.83 8.67
C LEU A 99 5.91 -6.22 9.20
N THR A 100 6.64 -7.02 8.43
CA THR A 100 8.06 -7.31 8.69
C THR A 100 8.89 -6.92 7.48
N LEU A 101 9.99 -6.19 7.69
CA LEU A 101 10.89 -5.75 6.64
C LEU A 101 12.34 -5.93 7.08
N THR A 102 13.17 -6.35 6.14
CA THR A 102 14.62 -6.38 6.24
C THR A 102 15.20 -5.50 5.15
N PHE A 103 15.95 -4.49 5.56
CA PHE A 103 16.64 -3.53 4.72
C PHE A 103 18.13 -3.92 4.63
N SER A 104 18.64 -4.06 3.41
CA SER A 104 20.05 -4.36 3.14
C SER A 104 20.69 -3.25 2.32
N GLY A 105 22.01 -3.11 2.41
CA GLY A 105 22.76 -2.03 1.76
C GLY A 105 22.75 -0.70 2.53
N MET A 106 22.24 -0.70 3.76
CA MET A 106 22.21 0.51 4.59
C MET A 106 23.62 0.87 5.07
N VAL A 107 23.86 2.17 5.19
CA VAL A 107 25.02 2.74 5.88
C VAL A 107 24.48 3.70 6.92
N TYR A 108 24.86 3.51 8.18
CA TYR A 108 24.43 4.36 9.29
C TYR A 108 25.63 4.71 10.17
N GLU A 109 25.82 6.00 10.46
CA GLU A 109 27.01 6.55 11.13
C GLU A 109 28.33 6.05 10.51
N GLY A 110 28.35 5.94 9.17
CA GLY A 110 29.50 5.42 8.42
C GLY A 110 29.73 3.91 8.53
N THR A 111 28.82 3.18 9.18
CA THR A 111 28.90 1.72 9.35
C THR A 111 27.91 1.02 8.42
N ALA A 112 28.37 0.00 7.68
CA ALA A 112 27.46 -0.85 6.91
C ALA A 112 26.61 -1.69 7.86
N VAL A 113 25.28 -1.62 7.69
CA VAL A 113 24.32 -2.29 8.58
C VAL A 113 23.19 -2.95 7.78
N GLN A 114 22.58 -3.96 8.40
CA GLN A 114 21.26 -4.47 8.03
C GLN A 114 20.23 -3.89 8.99
N GLY A 115 19.10 -3.42 8.46
CA GLY A 115 17.96 -2.97 9.25
C GLY A 115 16.87 -4.01 9.32
N THR A 116 16.38 -4.37 10.50
CA THR A 116 15.16 -5.19 10.65
C THR A 116 14.08 -4.39 11.33
N PHE A 117 12.89 -4.40 10.73
CA PHE A 117 11.72 -3.67 11.20
C PHE A 117 10.54 -4.64 11.33
N GLN A 118 9.82 -4.56 12.44
CA GLN A 118 8.56 -5.26 12.62
C GLN A 118 7.58 -4.34 13.34
N GLY A 119 6.39 -4.18 12.79
CA GLY A 119 5.36 -3.35 13.40
C GLY A 119 3.96 -3.72 12.93
N ASN A 120 2.96 -3.14 13.58
CA ASN A 120 1.56 -3.38 13.27
C ASN A 120 0.89 -2.11 12.73
N TYR A 121 -0.01 -2.27 11.76
CA TYR A 121 -0.93 -1.20 11.33
C TYR A 121 -2.00 -0.97 12.40
N THR A 122 -1.65 -0.26 13.46
CA THR A 122 -2.57 0.10 14.56
C THR A 122 -3.17 1.49 14.38
N THR A 123 -2.67 2.28 13.43
CA THR A 123 -3.12 3.65 13.16
C THR A 123 -3.27 3.88 11.67
N ILE A 124 -4.13 4.83 11.28
CA ILE A 124 -4.31 5.27 9.89
C ILE A 124 -3.04 5.99 9.36
N GLY A 125 -2.12 6.40 10.24
CA GLY A 125 -0.94 7.18 9.90
C GLY A 125 0.30 6.37 9.50
N GLY A 126 0.23 5.04 9.45
CA GLY A 126 1.34 4.16 9.10
C GLY A 126 1.76 3.24 10.26
N VAL A 127 2.99 2.71 10.17
CA VAL A 127 3.56 1.74 11.10
C VAL A 127 4.72 2.38 11.86
N LEU A 128 4.51 2.68 13.15
CA LEU A 128 5.56 3.17 14.05
C LEU A 128 6.19 2.00 14.79
N SER A 129 7.50 1.79 14.63
CA SER A 129 8.21 0.73 15.37
C SER A 129 9.72 0.98 15.42
N ASN A 130 10.42 0.06 16.08
CA ASN A 130 11.86 0.00 16.14
C ASN A 130 12.44 -0.59 14.85
N LEU A 131 13.35 0.15 14.23
CA LEU A 131 14.29 -0.34 13.25
C LEU A 131 15.58 -0.74 13.98
N GLN A 132 15.86 -2.04 14.03
CA GLN A 132 17.09 -2.57 14.59
C GLN A 132 18.18 -2.60 13.52
N LEU A 133 19.25 -1.86 13.72
CA LEU A 133 20.39 -1.75 12.83
C LEU A 133 21.53 -2.61 13.38
N THR A 134 21.99 -3.59 12.61
CA THR A 134 23.06 -4.50 13.02
C THR A 134 24.16 -4.57 11.96
N GLY A 135 25.39 -4.58 12.43
CA GLY A 135 26.60 -4.69 11.60
C GLY A 135 27.75 -5.28 12.42
N THR A 136 28.93 -5.41 11.83
CA THR A 136 30.10 -5.99 12.51
C THR A 136 30.48 -5.19 13.75
N GLY A 137 30.21 -5.73 14.95
CA GLY A 137 30.46 -5.03 16.22
C GLY A 137 29.54 -3.82 16.46
N TYR A 138 28.48 -3.67 15.68
CA TYR A 138 27.59 -2.51 15.70
C TYR A 138 26.14 -2.96 15.92
N SER A 139 25.46 -2.34 16.88
CA SER A 139 24.04 -2.54 17.13
C SER A 139 23.40 -1.24 17.60
N LYS A 140 22.38 -0.76 16.90
CA LYS A 140 21.57 0.39 17.32
C LYS A 140 20.10 0.19 17.02
N THR A 141 19.26 0.83 17.82
CA THR A 141 17.81 0.88 17.59
C THR A 141 17.42 2.31 17.25
N VAL A 142 16.67 2.48 16.16
CA VAL A 142 16.08 3.76 15.76
C VAL A 142 14.57 3.60 15.69
N VAL A 143 13.81 4.47 16.33
CA VAL A 143 12.35 4.48 16.17
C VAL A 143 12.03 5.15 14.84
N VAL A 144 11.26 4.47 13.99
CA VAL A 144 10.90 4.92 12.64
C VAL A 144 9.40 4.81 12.43
N LEU A 145 8.81 5.86 11.87
CA LEU A 145 7.46 5.84 11.31
C LEU A 145 7.55 5.53 9.81
N LEU A 146 7.01 4.40 9.39
CA LEU A 146 6.82 4.07 7.97
C LEU A 146 5.41 4.45 7.52
N GLN A 147 5.29 5.14 6.39
CA GLN A 147 4.02 5.63 5.84
C GLN A 147 3.91 5.32 4.35
N GLU A 148 2.77 4.79 3.94
CA GLU A 148 2.36 4.71 2.53
C GLU A 148 2.23 6.11 1.94
N GLN A 149 2.40 6.26 0.62
CA GLN A 149 2.29 7.52 -0.12
C GLN A 149 1.18 7.46 -1.17
#